data_AF-A0A7Y9QZ32-F1
#
_entry.id   AF-A0A7Y9QZ32-F1
#
_cell.length_a   1.000
_cell.length_b   1.000
_cell.length_c   1.000
_cell.angle_alpha   90.00
_cell.angle_beta   90.00
_cell.angle_gamma   90.00
#
_symmetry.space_group_name_H-M   'P 1'
#
loop_
_entity.id
_entity.type
_entity.pdbx_description
1 polymer ?
#
loop_
_entity_poly.entity_id
_entity_poly.type
_entity_poly.pdbx_seq_one_letter_code
_entity_poly.pdbx_strand_id
1 'polypeptide(L)' 'MHALQDFLSTDYGLMSAAGLAFMLGMGVFFLRYFLRHIREDSEAAERAAHQGRAA' A
#
# COMPACT_ATOMS: atom_id res chain seq x y z
N MET A 1 -3.20 -21.27 24.56
CA MET A 1 -3.63 -21.02 23.17
C MET A 1 -2.58 -21.60 22.22
N HIS A 2 -2.66 -22.88 21.90
CA HIS A 2 -1.67 -23.58 21.06
C HIS A 2 -1.90 -23.37 19.55
N ALA A 3 -3.13 -23.02 19.15
CA ALA A 3 -3.52 -22.94 17.75
C ALA A 3 -2.74 -21.90 16.92
N LEU A 4 -2.44 -20.72 17.50
CA LEU A 4 -1.63 -19.71 16.80
C LEU A 4 -0.16 -20.12 16.68
N GLN A 5 0.38 -20.84 17.68
CA GLN A 5 1.74 -21.36 17.63
C GLN A 5 1.86 -22.50 16.62
N ASP A 6 0.89 -23.42 16.59
CA ASP A 6 0.88 -24.51 15.62
C ASP A 6 0.69 -23.97 14.20
N PHE A 7 -0.17 -22.97 13.99
CA PHE A 7 -0.33 -22.33 12.68
C PHE A 7 0.93 -21.60 12.20
N LEU A 8 1.71 -21.01 13.11
CA LEU A 8 2.98 -20.37 12.77
C LEU A 8 4.18 -21.33 12.72
N SER A 9 4.03 -22.56 13.21
CA SER A 9 5.12 -23.55 13.27
C SER A 9 4.96 -24.69 12.25
N THR A 10 3.76 -24.89 11.69
CA THR A 10 3.51 -25.90 10.65
C THR A 10 3.82 -25.34 9.27
N ASP A 11 4.45 -26.13 8.38
CA ASP A 11 4.84 -25.73 7.03
C ASP A 11 3.69 -25.09 6.22
N TYR A 12 2.48 -25.63 6.33
CA TYR A 12 1.30 -25.12 5.64
C TYR A 12 0.83 -23.75 6.16
N GLY A 13 0.95 -23.52 7.47
CA GLY A 13 0.50 -22.27 8.09
C GLY A 13 1.49 -21.13 7.87
N LEU A 14 2.80 -21.42 7.89
CA LEU A 14 3.85 -20.49 7.46
C LEU A 14 3.71 -20.10 5.98
N MET A 15 3.44 -21.06 5.08
CA MET A 15 3.26 -20.77 3.66
C MET A 15 2.02 -19.91 3.42
N SER A 16 0.92 -20.19 4.12
CA SER A 16 -0.32 -19.40 4.04
C SER A 16 -0.13 -17.99 4.63
N ALA A 17 0.58 -17.89 5.76
CA ALA A 17 0.92 -16.61 6.38
C ALA A 17 1.83 -15.76 5.48
N ALA A 18 2.79 -16.37 4.79
CA ALA A 18 3.65 -15.70 3.83
C ALA A 18 2.84 -15.15 2.64
N GLY A 19 1.90 -15.93 2.10
CA GLY A 19 1.00 -15.48 1.04
C GLY A 19 0.11 -14.31 1.48
N LEU A 20 -0.44 -14.38 2.70
CA LEU A 20 -1.23 -13.30 3.28
C LEU A 20 -0.40 -12.02 3.50
N ALA A 21 0.80 -12.17 4.07
CA ALA A 21 1.74 -11.06 4.27
C ALA A 21 2.13 -10.42 2.93
N PHE A 22 2.33 -11.23 1.88
CA PHE A 22 2.61 -10.74 0.54
C PHE A 22 1.43 -9.96 -0.04
N MET A 23 0.20 -10.48 0.05
CA MET A 23 -1.00 -9.77 -0.41
C MET A 23 -1.18 -8.43 0.31
N LEU A 24 -1.05 -8.41 1.64
CA LEU A 24 -1.17 -7.19 2.43
C LEU A 24 -0.03 -6.22 2.12
N GLY A 25 1.20 -6.71 1.98
CA GLY A 25 2.36 -5.92 1.60
C GLY A 25 2.19 -5.25 0.24
N MET A 26 1.70 -5.99 -0.76
CA MET A 26 1.35 -5.43 -2.06
C MET A 26 0.23 -4.39 -1.97
N GLY A 27 -0.82 -4.65 -1.17
CA GLY A 27 -1.91 -3.70 -0.96
C GLY A 27 -1.43 -2.36 -0.39
N VAL A 28 -0.58 -2.40 0.64
CA VAL A 28 0.04 -1.20 1.23
C VAL A 28 0.96 -0.50 0.24
N PHE A 29 1.76 -1.25 -0.53
CA PHE A 29 2.63 -0.71 -1.56
C PHE A 29 1.84 0.08 -2.61
N PHE A 30 0.77 -0.51 -3.16
CA PHE A 30 -0.06 0.16 -4.16
C PHE A 30 -0.76 1.38 -3.58
N LEU A 31 -1.34 1.28 -2.38
CA LEU A 31 -1.97 2.44 -1.73
C LEU A 31 -0.98 3.58 -1.56
N ARG A 32 0.24 3.30 -1.08
CA ARG A 32 1.30 4.30 -0.94
C ARG A 32 1.72 4.88 -2.30
N TYR A 33 1.83 4.04 -3.32
CA TYR A 33 2.17 4.47 -4.67
C TYR A 33 1.13 5.44 -5.24
N PHE A 34 -0.15 5.09 -5.17
CA PHE A 34 -1.25 5.92 -5.66
C PHE A 34 -1.36 7.23 -4.88
N LEU A 35 -1.26 7.20 -3.55
CA LEU A 35 -1.27 8.41 -2.73
C LEU A 35 -0.13 9.37 -3.08
N ARG A 36 1.06 8.84 -3.38
CA ARG A 36 2.19 9.66 -3.82
C ARG A 36 1.95 10.28 -5.20
N HIS A 37 1.47 9.50 -6.17
CA HIS A 37 1.15 9.98 -7.51
C HIS A 37 0.04 11.05 -7.50
N ILE A 38 -1.05 10.82 -6.76
CA ILE A 38 -2.14 11.79 -6.64
C ILE A 38 -1.64 13.11 -6.06
N ARG A 39 -0.72 13.07 -5.10
CA ARG A 39 -0.14 14.27 -4.52
C ARG A 39 0.70 15.04 -5.52
N GLU A 40 1.56 14.35 -6.27
CA GLU A 40 2.37 14.95 -7.33
C GLU A 40 1.50 15.58 -8.43
N ASP A 41 0.42 14.90 -8.84
CA ASP A 41 -0.55 15.41 -9.82
C ASP A 41 -1.37 16.59 -9.27
N SER A 42 -1.77 16.54 -8.01
CA SER A 42 -2.51 17.63 -7.36
C SER A 42 -1.64 18.88 -7.24
N GLU A 43 -0.37 18.74 -6.88
CA GLU A 43 0.58 19.85 -6.79
C GLU A 43 0.92 20.46 -8.16
N ALA A 44 0.87 19.66 -9.24
CA ALA A 44 0.99 20.16 -10.61
C ALA A 44 -0.29 20.90 -11.05
N ALA A 45 -1.46 20.36 -10.74
CA ALA A 45 -2.75 20.96 -11.04
C ALA A 45 -2.97 22.29 -10.29
N GLU A 46 -2.60 22.36 -9.01
CA GLU A 46 -2.66 23.59 -8.22
C GLU A 46 -1.71 24.66 -8.79
N ARG A 47 -0.48 24.29 -9.16
CA ARG A 47 0.46 25.23 -9.82
C ARG A 47 -0.08 25.76 -11.14
N ALA A 48 -0.71 24.91 -11.96
CA ALA A 48 -1.38 25.34 -13.19
C ALA A 48 -2.58 26.25 -12.91
N ALA A 49 -3.40 25.94 -11.89
CA ALA A 49 -4.54 26.76 -11.49
C ALA A 49 -4.13 28.13 -10.93
N HIS A 50 -3.01 28.21 -10.19
CA HIS A 50 -2.45 29.47 -9.71
C HIS A 50 -1.85 30.31 -10.84
N GLN A 51 -1.20 29.70 -11.84
CA GLN A 51 -0.69 30.42 -13.01
C GLN A 51 -1.82 30.94 -13.90
N GLY A 52 -2.90 30.16 -14.09
CA GLY A 52 -4.07 30.58 -14.88
C GLY A 52 -4.93 31.66 -14.24
N ARG A 53 -4.81 31.91 -12.92
CA ARG A 53 -5.46 33.04 -12.24
C ARG A 53 -4.62 34.32 -12.23
N ALA A 54 -3.33 34.22 -12.55
CA ALA A 54 -2.40 35.35 -12.59
C ALA A 54 -2.17 35.90 -14.00
N ALA A 55 -2.72 35.25 -15.04
CA ALA A 55 -2.75 35.69 -16.43
C ALA A 55 -4.12 36.31 -16.77
#